data_AF-A0A515ES18-F1
#
_entry.id   AF-A0A515ES18-F1
#
_cell.length_a   1.000
_cell.length_b   1.000
_cell.length_c   1.000
_cell.angle_alpha   90.00
_cell.angle_beta   90.00
_cell.angle_gamma   90.00
#
_symmetry.space_group_name_H-M   'P 1'
#
loop_
_entity.id
_entity.type
_entity.pdbx_description
1 polymer ?
#
loop_
_entity_poly.entity_id
_entity_poly.type
_entity_poly.pdbx_seq_one_letter_code
_entity_poly.pdbx_strand_id
1 'polypeptide(L)'
;MNAKTHINLLIQASVIWLLFWLGGLPDYYQQYPPVLVGVACTLLSVVFSLFALAILLRSKPQHRMSKALWLSFYYSVPLAVYDIAYCAVYLGLGAGYLVSHWYLTVFYVSIWLTFVPTAYLLSRGAPTRA
;
A
#
# COMPACT_ATOMS: atom_id res chain seq x y z
N MET A 1 -8.51 15.70 -6.36
CA MET A 1 -8.34 14.83 -7.55
C MET A 1 -9.68 14.71 -8.24
N ASN A 2 -9.74 14.35 -9.53
CA ASN A 2 -11.02 14.20 -10.23
C ASN A 2 -11.53 12.76 -10.17
N ALA A 3 -12.83 12.55 -10.44
CA ALA A 3 -13.46 11.23 -10.36
C ALA A 3 -12.74 10.15 -11.20
N LYS A 4 -12.26 10.52 -12.39
CA LYS A 4 -11.48 9.62 -13.25
C LYS A 4 -10.21 9.12 -12.56
N THR A 5 -9.49 9.99 -11.83
CA THR A 5 -8.31 9.56 -11.06
C THR A 5 -8.69 8.60 -9.93
N HIS A 6 -9.80 8.84 -9.22
CA HIS A 6 -10.27 7.95 -8.16
C HIS A 6 -10.62 6.56 -8.70
N ILE A 7 -11.32 6.49 -9.83
CA ILE A 7 -11.64 5.23 -10.51
C ILE A 7 -10.36 4.52 -10.94
N ASN A 8 -9.42 5.23 -11.55
CA ASN A 8 -8.14 4.64 -11.99
C ASN A 8 -7.34 4.08 -10.81
N LEU A 9 -7.30 4.77 -9.66
CA LEU A 9 -6.62 4.27 -8.47
C LEU A 9 -7.29 3.04 -7.89
N LEU A 10 -8.63 2.99 -7.89
CA LEU A 10 -9.36 1.80 -7.46
C LEU A 10 -9.06 0.61 -8.37
N ILE A 11 -9.14 0.79 -9.69
CA ILE A 11 -8.78 -0.26 -10.68
C ILE A 11 -7.34 -0.72 -10.45
N GLN A 12 -6.41 0.22 -10.28
CA GLN A 12 -5.02 -0.11 -10.03
C GLN A 12 -4.84 -0.92 -8.74
N ALA A 13 -5.52 -0.55 -7.65
CA ALA A 13 -5.49 -1.31 -6.40
C ALA A 13 -6.06 -2.72 -6.57
N SER A 14 -7.17 -2.89 -7.29
CA SER A 14 -7.74 -4.20 -7.61
C SER A 14 -6.79 -5.06 -8.44
N VAL A 15 -6.13 -4.48 -9.45
CA VAL A 15 -5.14 -5.20 -10.27
C VAL A 15 -3.93 -5.60 -9.44
N ILE A 16 -3.40 -4.70 -8.60
CA ILE A 16 -2.29 -5.01 -7.70
C ILE A 16 -2.65 -6.14 -6.75
N TRP A 17 -3.83 -6.06 -6.12
CA TRP A 17 -4.31 -7.13 -5.25
C TRP A 17 -4.39 -8.46 -6.00
N LEU A 18 -4.96 -8.48 -7.21
CA LEU A 18 -5.07 -9.69 -8.01
C LEU A 18 -3.70 -10.29 -8.35
N LEU A 19 -2.71 -9.46 -8.67
CA LEU A 19 -1.34 -9.91 -8.95
C LEU A 19 -0.69 -10.52 -7.70
N PHE A 20 -0.83 -9.89 -6.54
CA PHE A 20 -0.35 -10.46 -5.28
C PHE A 20 -1.09 -11.74 -4.93
N TRP A 21 -2.39 -11.80 -5.21
CA TRP A 21 -3.19 -12.97 -4.94
C TRP A 21 -2.76 -14.16 -5.78
N LEU A 22 -2.57 -13.96 -7.08
CA LEU A 22 -2.01 -14.98 -7.98
C LEU A 22 -0.59 -15.40 -7.58
N GLY A 23 0.27 -14.44 -7.23
CA GLY A 23 1.64 -14.72 -6.80
C GLY A 23 1.74 -15.46 -5.46
N GLY A 24 0.70 -15.37 -4.63
CA GLY A 24 0.64 -16.04 -3.33
C GLY A 24 0.29 -17.52 -3.41
N LEU A 25 -0.30 -17.97 -4.53
CA LEU A 25 -0.75 -19.36 -4.67
C LEU A 25 0.40 -20.38 -4.51
N PRO A 26 0.11 -21.61 -4.04
CA PRO A 26 -1.22 -22.12 -3.69
C PRO A 26 -1.70 -21.72 -2.28
N ASP A 27 -0.80 -21.33 -1.38
CA ASP A 27 -1.10 -21.16 0.06
C ASP A 27 -0.90 -19.71 0.54
N TYR A 28 -1.22 -18.76 -0.33
CA TYR A 28 -1.17 -17.32 -0.09
C TYR A 28 0.11 -16.81 0.61
N TYR A 29 1.28 -17.29 0.17
CA TYR A 29 2.63 -17.06 0.74
C TYR A 29 2.97 -17.80 2.04
N GLN A 30 2.04 -18.54 2.66
CA GLN A 30 2.30 -19.34 3.87
C GLN A 30 3.24 -20.52 3.60
N GLN A 31 3.39 -20.93 2.34
CA GLN A 31 4.36 -21.95 1.93
C GLN A 31 5.83 -21.53 2.11
N TYR A 32 6.10 -20.23 2.32
CA TYR A 32 7.46 -19.71 2.45
C TYR A 32 7.85 -19.48 3.92
N PRO A 33 9.14 -19.65 4.28
CA PRO A 33 9.61 -19.31 5.62
C PRO A 33 9.35 -17.83 5.97
N PRO A 34 8.94 -17.50 7.21
CA PRO A 34 8.63 -16.11 7.60
C PRO A 34 9.75 -15.10 7.34
N VAL A 35 11.02 -15.54 7.47
CA VAL A 35 12.20 -14.70 7.18
C VAL A 35 12.25 -14.30 5.70
N LEU A 36 11.96 -15.23 4.78
CA LEU A 36 11.98 -14.96 3.35
C LEU A 36 10.86 -13.98 2.97
N VAL A 37 9.66 -14.19 3.54
CA VAL A 37 8.54 -13.25 3.40
C VAL A 37 8.93 -11.88 3.94
N GLY A 38 9.57 -11.81 5.10
CA GLY A 38 10.06 -10.57 5.68
C GLY A 38 11.03 -9.82 4.76
N VAL A 39 12.04 -10.51 4.20
CA VAL A 39 12.99 -9.93 3.24
C VAL A 39 12.26 -9.41 2.00
N ALA A 40 11.34 -10.19 1.43
CA ALA A 40 10.55 -9.78 0.28
C ALA A 40 9.69 -8.54 0.59
N CYS A 41 9.07 -8.50 1.77
CA CYS A 41 8.30 -7.34 2.24
C CYS A 41 9.18 -6.09 2.38
N THR A 42 10.40 -6.23 2.92
CA THR A 42 11.35 -5.12 3.04
C THR A 42 11.76 -4.59 1.68
N LEU A 43 12.13 -5.45 0.73
CA LEU A 43 12.49 -5.03 -0.63
C LEU A 43 11.33 -4.31 -1.32
N LEU A 44 10.12 -4.87 -1.19
CA LEU A 44 8.92 -4.27 -1.73
C LEU A 44 8.61 -2.90 -1.09
N SER A 45 8.81 -2.76 0.23
CA SER A 45 8.66 -1.49 0.95
C SER A 45 9.63 -0.41 0.44
N VAL A 46 10.88 -0.78 0.11
CA VAL A 46 11.85 0.12 -0.52
C VAL A 46 11.35 0.59 -1.89
N VAL A 47 10.86 -0.34 -2.72
CA VAL A 47 10.29 -0.01 -4.04
C VAL A 47 9.10 0.94 -3.89
N PHE A 48 8.17 0.68 -2.97
CA PHE A 48 7.05 1.57 -2.69
C PHE A 48 7.48 2.94 -2.19
N SER A 49 8.54 3.02 -1.38
CA SER A 49 9.09 4.29 -0.89
C SER A 49 9.67 5.12 -2.02
N LEU A 50 10.43 4.50 -2.93
CA LEU A 50 10.95 5.17 -4.13
C LEU A 50 9.83 5.62 -5.06
N PHE A 51 8.80 4.79 -5.24
CA PHE A 51 7.61 5.14 -6.01
C PHE A 51 6.84 6.32 -5.41
N ALA A 52 6.62 6.32 -4.09
CA ALA A 52 6.00 7.43 -3.37
C ALA A 52 6.78 8.72 -3.56
N LEU A 53 8.10 8.66 -3.39
CA LEU A 53 9.00 9.80 -3.60
C LEU A 53 8.89 10.33 -5.05
N ALA A 54 8.99 9.45 -6.04
CA ALA A 54 8.92 9.83 -7.45
C ALA A 54 7.60 10.52 -7.81
N ILE A 55 6.46 10.01 -7.33
CA ILE A 55 5.14 10.60 -7.57
C ILE A 55 4.99 11.95 -6.88
N LEU A 56 5.43 12.07 -5.63
CA LEU A 56 5.26 13.28 -4.83
C LEU A 56 6.19 14.41 -5.27
N LEU A 57 7.43 14.08 -5.70
CA LEU A 57 8.35 15.06 -6.28
C LEU A 57 7.78 15.70 -7.56
N ARG A 58 7.12 14.91 -8.42
CA ARG A 58 6.45 15.40 -9.64
C ARG A 58 5.15 16.15 -9.38
N SER A 59 4.68 16.20 -8.13
CA SER A 59 3.42 16.84 -7.76
C SER A 59 3.66 18.27 -7.26
N LYS A 60 2.74 19.19 -7.61
CA LYS A 60 2.77 20.58 -7.13
C LYS A 60 2.80 20.60 -5.59
N PRO A 61 3.65 21.42 -4.94
CA PRO A 61 3.81 21.43 -3.48
C PRO A 61 2.49 21.48 -2.70
N GLN A 62 1.58 22.38 -3.09
CA GLN A 62 0.27 22.56 -2.45
C GLN A 62 -0.65 21.34 -2.48
N HIS A 63 -0.41 20.36 -3.37
CA HIS A 63 -1.24 19.18 -3.52
C HIS A 63 -0.59 17.90 -2.98
N ARG A 64 0.67 17.95 -2.54
CA ARG A 64 1.43 16.74 -2.13
C ARG A 64 0.75 15.99 -1.01
N MET A 65 0.32 16.69 0.04
CA MET A 65 -0.33 16.06 1.20
C MET A 65 -1.67 15.43 0.83
N SER A 66 -2.54 16.15 0.13
CA SER A 66 -3.82 15.61 -0.34
C SER A 66 -3.62 14.38 -1.22
N LYS A 67 -2.64 14.42 -2.14
CA LYS A 67 -2.32 13.28 -2.99
C LYS A 67 -1.77 12.10 -2.20
N ALA A 68 -0.90 12.32 -1.22
CA ALA A 68 -0.40 11.28 -0.33
C ALA A 68 -1.54 10.59 0.44
N LEU A 69 -2.47 11.34 1.02
CA LEU A 69 -3.63 10.78 1.72
C LEU A 69 -4.49 9.89 0.81
N TRP A 70 -4.78 10.37 -0.41
CA TRP A 70 -5.57 9.59 -1.35
C TRP A 70 -4.83 8.33 -1.83
N LEU A 71 -3.53 8.43 -2.13
CA LEU A 71 -2.74 7.26 -2.51
C LEU A 71 -2.66 6.25 -1.35
N SER A 72 -2.46 6.72 -0.12
CA SER A 72 -2.47 5.86 1.07
C SER A 72 -3.80 5.14 1.21
N PHE A 73 -4.91 5.87 1.07
CA PHE A 73 -6.25 5.30 1.16
C PHE A 73 -6.48 4.21 0.10
N TYR A 74 -6.24 4.50 -1.18
CA TYR A 74 -6.49 3.55 -2.26
C TYR A 74 -5.55 2.34 -2.27
N TYR A 75 -4.32 2.48 -1.78
CA TYR A 75 -3.39 1.36 -1.68
C TYR A 75 -3.44 0.62 -0.33
N SER A 76 -4.26 1.05 0.63
CA SER A 76 -4.44 0.30 1.88
C SER A 76 -5.86 -0.26 2.02
N VAL A 77 -6.87 0.59 1.90
CA VAL A 77 -8.26 0.23 2.26
C VAL A 77 -8.86 -0.78 1.27
N PRO A 78 -8.85 -0.57 -0.06
CA PRO A 78 -9.35 -1.58 -1.00
C PRO A 78 -8.63 -2.93 -0.87
N LEU A 79 -7.30 -2.92 -0.76
CA LEU A 79 -6.51 -4.15 -0.58
C LEU A 79 -6.91 -4.87 0.72
N ALA A 80 -7.02 -4.16 1.83
CA ALA A 80 -7.48 -4.74 3.09
C ALA A 80 -8.91 -5.31 2.98
N VAL A 81 -9.83 -4.65 2.27
CA VAL A 81 -11.18 -5.17 2.04
C VAL A 81 -11.13 -6.49 1.25
N TYR A 82 -10.31 -6.57 0.21
CA TYR A 82 -10.15 -7.80 -0.57
C TYR A 82 -9.49 -8.92 0.23
N ASP A 83 -8.49 -8.60 1.04
CA ASP A 83 -7.83 -9.57 1.93
C ASP A 83 -8.75 -10.04 3.05
N ILE A 84 -9.64 -9.20 3.59
CA ILE A 84 -10.70 -9.63 4.50
C ILE A 84 -11.65 -10.60 3.78
N ALA A 85 -12.13 -10.23 2.60
CA ALA A 85 -13.04 -11.08 1.84
C ALA A 85 -12.41 -12.44 1.51
N TYR A 86 -11.12 -12.47 1.18
CA TYR A 86 -10.43 -13.71 0.85
C TYR A 86 -9.98 -14.49 2.09
N CYS A 87 -9.17 -13.89 2.96
CA CYS A 87 -8.57 -14.60 4.10
C CYS A 87 -9.57 -14.83 5.22
N ALA A 88 -10.30 -13.80 5.64
CA ALA A 88 -11.19 -13.91 6.80
C ALA A 88 -12.46 -14.71 6.45
N VAL A 89 -13.06 -14.41 5.29
CA VAL A 89 -14.34 -15.02 4.88
C VAL A 89 -14.12 -16.28 4.05
N TYR A 90 -13.45 -16.21 2.90
CA TYR A 90 -13.34 -17.37 2.00
C TYR A 90 -12.46 -18.51 2.56
N LEU A 91 -11.31 -18.20 3.15
CA LEU A 91 -10.47 -19.21 3.84
C LEU A 91 -10.94 -19.53 5.27
N GLY A 92 -11.94 -18.81 5.78
CA GLY A 92 -12.52 -19.05 7.10
C GLY A 92 -11.61 -18.71 8.29
N LEU A 93 -10.56 -17.91 8.09
CA LEU A 93 -9.59 -17.58 9.15
C LEU A 93 -10.12 -16.56 10.17
N GLY A 94 -11.27 -15.93 9.91
CA GLY A 94 -11.82 -14.87 10.75
C GLY A 94 -10.82 -13.73 10.95
N ALA A 95 -10.70 -13.18 12.16
CA ALA A 95 -9.69 -12.18 12.48
C ALA A 95 -8.26 -12.75 12.64
N GLY A 96 -8.11 -14.09 12.70
CA GLY A 96 -6.82 -14.76 12.91
C GLY A 96 -5.81 -14.48 11.80
N TYR A 97 -6.28 -14.17 10.59
CA TYR A 97 -5.40 -13.83 9.47
C TYR A 97 -4.53 -12.59 9.73
N LEU A 98 -4.97 -11.66 10.60
CA LEU A 98 -4.18 -10.49 10.96
C LEU A 98 -2.83 -10.85 11.63
N VAL A 99 -2.78 -12.03 12.24
CA VAL A 99 -1.57 -12.59 12.88
C VAL A 99 -0.88 -13.59 11.95
N SER A 100 -1.61 -14.56 11.38
CA SER A 100 -0.98 -15.58 10.52
C SER A 100 -0.43 -14.98 9.21
N HIS A 101 -1.07 -13.93 8.70
CA HIS A 101 -0.65 -13.18 7.52
C HIS A 101 -0.17 -11.78 7.91
N TRP A 102 0.67 -11.71 8.95
CA TRP A 102 1.16 -10.46 9.55
C TRP A 102 1.68 -9.44 8.53
N TYR A 103 2.25 -9.91 7.41
CA TYR A 103 2.78 -9.05 6.36
C TYR A 103 1.69 -8.18 5.72
N LEU A 104 0.46 -8.69 5.55
CA LEU A 104 -0.66 -7.90 5.04
C LEU A 104 -0.99 -6.74 5.99
N THR A 105 -1.10 -7.05 7.29
CA THR A 105 -1.36 -6.08 8.35
C THR A 105 -0.28 -4.99 8.37
N VAL A 106 1.00 -5.39 8.32
CA VAL A 106 2.13 -4.46 8.26
C VAL A 106 2.06 -3.62 7.00
N PHE A 107 1.70 -4.19 5.85
CA PHE A 107 1.60 -3.45 4.60
C PHE A 107 0.55 -2.35 4.66
N TYR A 108 -0.64 -2.62 5.21
CA TYR A 108 -1.69 -1.61 5.33
C TYR A 108 -1.19 -0.37 6.08
N VAL A 109 -0.45 -0.57 7.18
CA VAL A 109 0.09 0.52 8.00
C VAL A 109 1.28 1.19 7.32
N SER A 110 2.19 0.40 6.73
CA SER A 110 3.43 0.90 6.11
C SER A 110 3.16 1.90 4.98
N ILE A 111 2.06 1.74 4.25
CA ILE A 111 1.68 2.64 3.16
C ILE A 111 1.41 4.05 3.70
N TRP A 112 0.69 4.17 4.81
CA TRP A 112 0.47 5.46 5.47
C TRP A 112 1.76 6.06 6.00
N LEU A 113 2.61 5.24 6.64
CA LEU A 113 3.92 5.63 7.16
C LEU A 113 4.93 5.98 6.06
N THR A 114 4.67 5.57 4.82
CA THR A 114 5.52 5.91 3.68
C THR A 114 5.06 7.21 3.04
N PHE A 115 3.80 7.27 2.58
CA PHE A 115 3.32 8.40 1.78
C PHE A 115 3.16 9.68 2.59
N VAL A 116 2.59 9.62 3.79
CA VAL A 116 2.29 10.83 4.58
C VAL A 116 3.56 11.51 5.08
N PRO A 117 4.52 10.81 5.73
CA PRO A 117 5.78 11.41 6.13
C PRO A 117 6.61 11.91 4.95
N THR A 118 6.64 11.17 3.83
CA THR A 118 7.34 11.62 2.61
C THR A 118 6.76 12.95 2.10
N ALA A 119 5.43 13.08 2.03
CA ALA A 119 4.81 14.33 1.62
C ALA A 119 5.08 15.48 2.60
N TYR A 120 5.09 15.19 3.89
CA TYR A 120 5.43 16.17 4.93
C TYR A 120 6.86 16.70 4.79
N LEU A 121 7.84 15.80 4.67
CA LEU A 121 9.26 16.16 4.52
C LEU A 121 9.50 16.97 3.24
N LEU A 122 8.89 16.56 2.11
CA LEU A 122 8.98 17.30 0.85
C LEU A 122 8.32 18.68 0.90
N SER A 123 7.33 18.88 1.78
CA SER A 123 6.67 20.17 1.95
C SER A 123 7.50 21.13 2.81
N ARG A 124 8.27 20.60 3.78
CA ARG A 124 9.19 21.40 4.61
C ARG A 124 10.46 21.85 3.88
N GLY A 125 10.95 21.06 2.94
CA GLY A 125 12.14 21.39 2.16
C GLY A 125 11.90 22.33 0.97
N ALA A 126 10.64 22.71 0.69
CA ALA A 126 10.35 23.64 -0.40
C ALA A 126 10.58 25.08 0.08
N PRO A 127 11.48 25.87 -0.54
CA PRO A 127 11.65 27.26 -0.18
C PRO A 127 10.33 28.01 -0.38
N THR A 128 9.88 28.66 0.68
CA THR A 128 8.80 29.66 0.64
C THR A 128 9.25 30.73 -0.36
N ARG A 129 8.74 30.70 -1.59
CA ARG A 129 8.84 31.86 -2.46
C ARG A 129 7.89 32.90 -1.87
N ALA A 130 8.48 33.82 -1.11
CA ALA A 130 7.90 35.10 -0.74
C ALA A 130 7.64 35.94 -2.00
#